data_AF-A0A936RMD1-F1
#
_entry.id   AF-A0A936RMD1-F1
#
_cell.length_a   1.000
_cell.length_b   1.000
_cell.length_c   1.000
_cell.angle_alpha   90.00
_cell.angle_beta   90.00
_cell.angle_gamma   90.00
#
_symmetry.space_group_name_H-M   'P 1'
#
loop_
_entity.id
_entity.type
_entity.pdbx_description
1 polymer ?
#
loop_
_entity_poly.entity_id
_entity_poly.type
_entity_poly.pdbx_seq_one_letter_code
_entity_poly.pdbx_strand_id
1 'polypeptide(L)'
;MLAAIYGPGLQGGFFFDDAPSILQAEGVRLERLSAESLREALASGRSGPSGRPVAQLSFAANHFFSGFDPYAFKVTNLVIHAFCGLLIFSLTLRMLAASQRWAPPRRHALLFAGLVAVLWLLHPLQLTPVLHVVQRMTSLSALFLLGALLLHVIARERGGRLGALGLALAWGVLWPLSFFSKETGVLFPLFALAWELIVRRSAHGGLDRFARLLATATVLAAVAGVAYGLSPAGRWLWAGYELRSFSLPERMLTEGRVLWFYLGLMVLPRLEALGLYHDDIAVSTSLLEPWTTLPALVGLAGLAWLAWRARIQAPLLSFGIVWFLVGHGLESTVLPLEFAHEHRNYLPLFGILLACVWGLARLLERGGPLRVLGISVAAAALLYLPFVTALRAHQFGDEIRRTQVEAQHHRGSARAQYDAGRALAGHAEAMRIDAPAYSFARAHFERAGELDPGFKPGWLGLIYLNCRAGLPAERTWLDELSRRLQATAFGPGDSTFLLSLKEMSISGTLCLDRKDVERLFASALANPSVALHVRADLHSWLADYHVLRELDLAAAQVELGRALEIAPYNSGNRLKQAQLYILLGRPADALGILEDLEKVALKRADRERLSGLRRCLDNKTGVKCVGK
;
A
#
# COMPACT_ATOMS: atom_id res chain seq x y z
N MET A 1 2.24 -5.56 -27.79
CA MET A 1 3.43 -5.20 -26.99
C MET A 1 3.14 -5.22 -25.50
N LEU A 2 2.28 -4.34 -24.96
CA LEU A 2 1.95 -4.29 -23.52
C LEU A 2 1.56 -5.66 -22.95
N ALA A 3 0.59 -6.36 -23.55
CA ALA A 3 0.17 -7.70 -23.12
C ALA A 3 1.30 -8.75 -23.17
N ALA A 4 2.22 -8.65 -24.13
CA ALA A 4 3.35 -9.59 -24.24
C ALA A 4 4.39 -9.37 -23.13
N ILE A 5 4.66 -8.11 -22.79
CA ILE A 5 5.63 -7.75 -21.74
C ILE A 5 5.11 -8.12 -20.35
N TYR A 6 3.83 -7.83 -20.07
CA TYR A 6 3.23 -8.12 -18.77
C TYR A 6 2.72 -9.56 -18.64
N GLY A 7 2.48 -10.24 -19.75
CA GLY A 7 1.88 -11.58 -19.82
C GLY A 7 2.45 -12.60 -18.84
N PRO A 8 3.78 -12.78 -18.76
CA PRO A 8 4.39 -13.73 -17.82
C PRO A 8 4.02 -13.48 -16.35
N GLY A 9 3.78 -12.22 -15.96
CA GLY A 9 3.47 -11.85 -14.59
C GLY A 9 2.00 -12.01 -14.21
N LEU A 10 1.11 -12.16 -15.19
CA LEU A 10 -0.32 -12.35 -14.93
C LEU A 10 -0.63 -13.68 -14.24
N GLN A 11 0.24 -14.69 -14.38
CA GLN A 11 0.06 -16.01 -13.79
C GLN A 11 0.42 -16.07 -12.30
N GLY A 12 1.13 -15.08 -11.76
CA GLY A 12 1.50 -15.09 -10.33
C GLY A 12 0.27 -15.00 -9.43
N GLY A 13 0.39 -15.47 -8.19
CA GLY A 13 -0.68 -15.39 -7.18
C GLY A 13 -0.93 -13.97 -6.63
N PHE A 14 -1.86 -13.87 -5.69
CA PHE A 14 -1.99 -12.74 -4.77
C PHE A 14 -0.82 -12.73 -3.79
N PHE A 15 -0.35 -11.57 -3.39
CA PHE A 15 0.75 -11.46 -2.42
C PHE A 15 0.62 -10.20 -1.56
N PHE A 16 1.35 -10.20 -0.44
CA PHE A 16 1.48 -9.05 0.45
C PHE A 16 0.11 -8.49 0.88
N ASP A 17 -0.19 -7.23 0.56
CA ASP A 17 -1.40 -6.53 1.01
C ASP A 17 -2.68 -7.00 0.28
N ASP A 18 -2.57 -7.84 -0.76
CA ASP A 18 -3.72 -8.43 -1.44
C ASP A 18 -4.60 -9.25 -0.47
N ALA A 19 -3.98 -10.00 0.45
CA ALA A 19 -4.71 -10.84 1.39
C ALA A 19 -5.63 -10.01 2.32
N PRO A 20 -5.13 -9.07 3.15
CA PRO A 20 -5.98 -8.30 4.05
C PRO A 20 -6.93 -7.35 3.34
N SER A 21 -6.56 -6.81 2.17
CA SER A 21 -7.38 -5.82 1.47
C SER A 21 -8.43 -6.39 0.53
N ILE A 22 -8.28 -7.67 0.12
CA ILE A 22 -9.14 -8.30 -0.90
C ILE A 22 -9.68 -9.64 -0.40
N LEU A 23 -8.80 -10.60 -0.07
CA LEU A 23 -9.22 -11.99 0.22
C LEU A 23 -9.94 -12.13 1.56
N GLN A 24 -9.52 -11.35 2.56
CA GLN A 24 -10.05 -11.33 3.92
C GLN A 24 -11.11 -10.23 4.13
N ALA A 25 -11.29 -9.34 3.16
CA ALA A 25 -12.30 -8.30 3.19
C ALA A 25 -13.66 -8.89 2.78
N GLU A 26 -14.49 -9.26 3.75
CA GLU A 26 -15.77 -9.96 3.50
C GLU A 26 -16.66 -9.28 2.46
N GLY A 27 -16.78 -7.94 2.49
CA GLY A 27 -17.62 -7.21 1.52
C GLY A 27 -17.10 -7.22 0.08
N VAL A 28 -15.88 -7.70 -0.18
CA VAL A 28 -15.38 -7.95 -1.55
C VAL A 28 -15.98 -9.23 -2.14
N ARG A 29 -16.42 -10.18 -1.31
CA ARG A 29 -17.07 -11.42 -1.75
C ARG A 29 -18.49 -11.17 -2.22
N LEU A 30 -18.62 -10.62 -3.42
CA LEU A 30 -19.89 -10.28 -4.03
C LEU A 30 -20.46 -11.49 -4.79
N GLU A 31 -21.52 -12.11 -4.25
CA GLU A 31 -22.22 -13.24 -4.89
C GLU A 31 -23.51 -12.82 -5.62
N ARG A 32 -24.10 -11.70 -5.22
CA ARG A 32 -25.36 -11.17 -5.80
C ARG A 32 -25.27 -9.67 -5.94
N LEU A 33 -25.90 -9.13 -6.99
CA LEU A 33 -26.03 -7.69 -7.21
C LEU A 33 -27.29 -7.18 -6.51
N SER A 34 -27.16 -6.71 -5.27
CA SER A 34 -28.22 -6.03 -4.52
C SER A 34 -27.71 -4.70 -3.96
N ALA A 35 -28.62 -3.79 -3.62
CA ALA A 35 -28.24 -2.52 -2.99
C ALA A 35 -27.47 -2.72 -1.67
N GLU A 36 -27.81 -3.78 -0.93
CA GLU A 36 -27.14 -4.14 0.32
C GLU A 36 -25.70 -4.62 0.06
N SER A 37 -25.49 -5.54 -0.88
CA SER A 37 -24.18 -6.10 -1.16
C SER A 37 -23.23 -5.05 -1.77
N LEU A 38 -23.75 -4.10 -2.56
CA LEU A 38 -22.99 -2.95 -3.05
C LEU A 38 -22.59 -2.00 -1.92
N ARG A 39 -23.49 -1.75 -0.96
CA ARG A 39 -23.18 -0.93 0.22
C ARG A 39 -22.10 -1.59 1.09
N GLU A 40 -22.14 -2.91 1.21
CA GLU A 40 -21.12 -3.67 1.94
C GLU A 40 -19.76 -3.63 1.24
N ALA A 41 -19.73 -3.76 -0.08
CA ALA A 41 -18.50 -3.59 -0.86
C ALA A 41 -17.91 -2.18 -0.70
N LEU A 42 -18.75 -1.13 -0.67
CA LEU A 42 -18.27 0.23 -0.44
C LEU A 42 -17.70 0.42 0.98
N ALA A 43 -18.24 -0.30 1.97
CA ALA A 43 -17.83 -0.20 3.37
C ALA A 43 -16.75 -1.22 3.80
N SER A 44 -16.32 -2.12 2.91
CA SER A 44 -15.41 -3.23 3.25
C SER A 44 -13.98 -2.79 3.47
N GLY A 45 -13.60 -1.63 2.95
CA GLY A 45 -12.20 -1.22 2.91
C GLY A 45 -11.67 -0.76 4.26
N ARG A 46 -10.55 -1.36 4.65
CA ARG A 46 -9.80 -1.03 5.88
C ARG A 46 -8.47 -0.34 5.57
N SER A 47 -8.14 -0.18 4.28
CA SER A 47 -6.89 0.41 3.81
C SER A 47 -7.00 1.92 3.72
N GLY A 48 -6.24 2.62 4.57
CA GLY A 48 -6.23 4.08 4.63
C GLY A 48 -7.48 4.66 5.32
N PRO A 49 -7.46 5.96 5.66
CA PRO A 49 -8.54 6.60 6.42
C PRO A 49 -9.86 6.72 5.65
N SER A 50 -9.82 6.67 4.30
CA SER A 50 -11.03 6.79 3.47
C SER A 50 -11.76 5.46 3.26
N GLY A 51 -11.14 4.32 3.57
CA GLY A 51 -11.63 3.00 3.18
C GLY A 51 -11.61 2.71 1.67
N ARG A 52 -11.25 3.68 0.82
CA ARG A 52 -11.10 3.54 -0.64
C ARG A 52 -12.29 2.84 -1.34
N PRO A 53 -13.52 3.34 -1.15
CA PRO A 53 -14.74 2.63 -1.55
C PRO A 53 -14.82 2.34 -3.05
N VAL A 54 -14.29 3.20 -3.92
CA VAL A 54 -14.32 2.99 -5.37
C VAL A 54 -13.45 1.79 -5.77
N ALA A 55 -12.29 1.65 -5.13
CA ALA A 55 -11.41 0.51 -5.38
C ALA A 55 -12.02 -0.79 -4.82
N GLN A 56 -12.61 -0.75 -3.62
CA GLN A 56 -13.29 -1.90 -3.03
C GLN A 56 -14.45 -2.40 -3.90
N LEU A 57 -15.28 -1.48 -4.38
CA LEU A 57 -16.33 -1.80 -5.33
C LEU A 57 -15.77 -2.43 -6.61
N SER A 58 -14.64 -1.95 -7.12
CA SER A 58 -14.00 -2.53 -8.31
C SER A 58 -13.46 -3.96 -8.07
N PHE A 59 -12.99 -4.27 -6.87
CA PHE A 59 -12.59 -5.63 -6.50
C PHE A 59 -13.81 -6.54 -6.37
N ALA A 60 -14.87 -6.06 -5.72
CA ALA A 60 -16.13 -6.78 -5.57
C ALA A 60 -16.78 -7.09 -6.92
N ALA A 61 -16.78 -6.12 -7.84
CA ALA A 61 -17.24 -6.34 -9.21
C ALA A 61 -16.40 -7.40 -9.94
N ASN A 62 -15.07 -7.38 -9.77
CA ASN A 62 -14.20 -8.38 -10.38
C ASN A 62 -14.43 -9.78 -9.78
N HIS A 63 -14.63 -9.87 -8.47
CA HIS A 63 -14.98 -11.12 -7.79
C HIS A 63 -16.28 -11.69 -8.32
N PHE A 64 -17.31 -10.85 -8.50
CA PHE A 64 -18.61 -11.28 -9.03
C PHE A 64 -18.49 -11.99 -10.38
N PHE A 65 -17.60 -11.55 -11.26
CA PHE A 65 -17.43 -12.15 -12.59
C PHE A 65 -16.44 -13.32 -12.66
N SER A 66 -15.48 -13.43 -11.74
CA SER A 66 -14.35 -14.38 -11.88
C SER A 66 -13.94 -15.11 -10.60
N GLY A 67 -14.67 -14.91 -9.49
CA GLY A 67 -14.22 -15.35 -8.16
C GLY A 67 -12.90 -14.67 -7.77
N PHE A 68 -12.13 -15.27 -6.87
CA PHE A 68 -10.77 -14.82 -6.55
C PHE A 68 -9.72 -15.44 -7.47
N ASP A 69 -9.87 -15.27 -8.79
CA ASP A 69 -8.83 -15.63 -9.76
C ASP A 69 -7.77 -14.50 -9.87
N PRO A 70 -6.51 -14.72 -9.43
CA PRO A 70 -5.46 -13.71 -9.53
C PRO A 70 -5.23 -13.23 -10.96
N TYR A 71 -5.35 -14.13 -11.95
CA TYR A 71 -5.12 -13.80 -13.35
C TYR A 71 -6.15 -12.77 -13.84
N ALA A 72 -7.44 -13.03 -13.65
CA ALA A 72 -8.51 -12.09 -14.00
C ALA A 72 -8.33 -10.72 -13.31
N PHE A 73 -7.92 -10.69 -12.05
CA PHE A 73 -7.69 -9.43 -11.34
C PHE A 73 -6.52 -8.61 -11.91
N LYS A 74 -5.42 -9.27 -12.28
CA LYS A 74 -4.26 -8.63 -12.92
C LYS A 74 -4.56 -8.18 -14.35
N VAL A 75 -5.36 -8.93 -15.10
CA VAL A 75 -5.85 -8.52 -16.42
C VAL A 75 -6.66 -7.23 -16.33
N THR A 76 -7.57 -7.13 -15.36
CA THR A 76 -8.32 -5.88 -15.11
C THR A 76 -7.39 -4.71 -14.82
N ASN A 77 -6.35 -4.91 -13.99
CA ASN A 77 -5.35 -3.86 -13.72
C ASN A 77 -4.59 -3.45 -14.98
N LEU A 78 -4.23 -4.42 -15.83
CA LEU A 78 -3.53 -4.17 -17.09
C LEU A 78 -4.40 -3.35 -18.06
N VAL A 79 -5.71 -3.61 -18.10
CA VAL A 79 -6.67 -2.82 -18.90
C VAL A 79 -6.77 -1.39 -18.38
N ILE A 80 -6.91 -1.20 -17.07
CA ILE A 80 -6.92 0.13 -16.43
C ILE A 80 -5.63 0.89 -16.77
N HIS A 81 -4.49 0.21 -16.67
CA HIS A 81 -3.18 0.80 -17.00
C HIS A 81 -3.07 1.20 -18.48
N ALA A 82 -3.62 0.41 -19.40
CA ALA A 82 -3.69 0.77 -20.82
C ALA A 82 -4.51 2.06 -21.03
N PHE A 83 -5.67 2.20 -20.37
CA PHE A 83 -6.46 3.43 -20.42
C PHE A 83 -5.71 4.65 -19.83
N CYS A 84 -4.96 4.47 -18.73
CA CYS A 84 -4.07 5.53 -18.22
C CYS A 84 -3.05 5.98 -19.28
N GLY A 85 -2.45 5.04 -20.02
CA GLY A 85 -1.54 5.36 -21.13
C GLY A 85 -2.19 6.17 -22.25
N LEU A 86 -3.44 5.86 -22.61
CA LEU A 86 -4.22 6.65 -23.60
C LEU A 86 -4.51 8.07 -23.11
N LEU A 87 -4.81 8.23 -21.81
CA LEU A 87 -5.01 9.55 -21.21
C LEU A 87 -3.70 10.35 -21.16
N ILE A 88 -2.57 9.72 -20.84
CA ILE A 88 -1.24 10.33 -20.88
C ILE A 88 -0.88 10.79 -22.29
N PHE A 89 -1.11 9.95 -23.29
CA PHE A 89 -0.92 10.32 -24.70
C PHE A 89 -1.75 11.57 -25.06
N SER A 90 -3.05 11.54 -24.73
CA SER A 90 -3.99 12.62 -25.04
C SER A 90 -3.64 13.91 -24.33
N LEU A 91 -3.27 13.84 -23.05
CA LEU A 91 -2.84 14.98 -22.25
C LEU A 91 -1.56 15.57 -22.84
N THR A 92 -0.54 14.75 -23.08
CA THR A 92 0.74 15.18 -23.66
C THR A 92 0.53 15.90 -25.00
N LEU A 93 -0.33 15.38 -25.86
CA LEU A 93 -0.64 15.99 -27.14
C LEU A 93 -1.24 17.40 -26.98
N ARG A 94 -2.16 17.58 -26.01
CA ARG A 94 -2.74 18.89 -25.68
C ARG A 94 -1.70 19.84 -25.11
N MET A 95 -0.83 19.35 -24.22
CA MET A 95 0.23 20.16 -23.62
C MET A 95 1.25 20.64 -24.65
N LEU A 96 1.65 19.78 -25.59
CA LEU A 96 2.53 20.13 -26.71
C LEU A 96 1.87 21.17 -27.63
N ALA A 97 0.58 21.01 -27.94
CA ALA A 97 -0.16 21.95 -28.77
C ALA A 97 -0.33 23.33 -28.10
N ALA A 98 -0.47 23.37 -26.78
CA ALA A 98 -0.62 24.62 -26.03
C ALA A 98 0.70 25.38 -25.83
N SER A 99 1.86 24.73 -26.00
CA SER A 99 3.16 25.36 -25.73
C SER A 99 3.60 26.29 -26.86
N GLN A 100 3.28 27.59 -26.77
CA GLN A 100 3.60 28.57 -27.82
C GLN A 100 5.10 28.70 -28.16
N ARG A 101 5.99 28.51 -27.17
CA ARG A 101 7.44 28.62 -27.38
C ARG A 101 8.06 27.37 -27.99
N TRP A 102 7.36 26.24 -27.92
CA TRP A 102 7.79 25.00 -28.54
C TRP A 102 6.57 24.15 -28.90
N ALA A 103 5.99 24.46 -30.06
CA ALA A 103 4.93 23.67 -30.68
C ALA A 103 5.52 22.94 -31.90
N PRO A 104 5.94 21.67 -31.76
CA PRO A 104 6.48 20.93 -32.88
C PRO A 104 5.38 20.64 -33.93
N PRO A 105 5.73 20.42 -35.21
CA PRO A 105 4.76 20.04 -36.23
C PRO A 105 3.93 18.83 -35.78
N ARG A 106 2.64 18.76 -36.16
CA ARG A 106 1.67 17.75 -35.67
C ARG A 106 2.23 16.31 -35.68
N ARG A 107 2.96 15.92 -36.72
CA ARG A 107 3.60 14.59 -36.82
C ARG A 107 4.59 14.31 -35.67
N HIS A 108 5.40 15.29 -35.31
CA HIS A 108 6.36 15.19 -34.21
C HIS A 108 5.65 15.27 -32.87
N ALA A 109 4.59 16.07 -32.74
CA ALA A 109 3.77 16.10 -31.52
C ALA A 109 3.15 14.73 -31.22
N LEU A 110 2.62 14.04 -32.24
CA LEU A 110 2.12 12.67 -32.12
C LEU A 110 3.24 11.69 -31.73
N LEU A 111 4.42 11.82 -32.35
CA LEU A 111 5.57 10.97 -32.04
C LEU A 111 6.06 11.17 -30.59
N PHE A 112 6.18 12.40 -30.11
CA PHE A 112 6.63 12.68 -28.75
C PHE A 112 5.58 12.30 -27.70
N ALA A 113 4.29 12.56 -27.96
CA ALA A 113 3.21 12.08 -27.10
C ALA A 113 3.17 10.55 -27.05
N GLY A 114 3.35 9.89 -28.20
CA GLY A 114 3.44 8.44 -28.30
C GLY A 114 4.65 7.89 -27.55
N LEU A 115 5.81 8.55 -27.66
CA LEU A 115 7.03 8.17 -26.96
C LEU A 115 6.85 8.31 -25.43
N VAL A 116 6.30 9.42 -24.93
CA VAL A 116 6.01 9.57 -23.50
C VAL A 116 5.07 8.47 -23.01
N ALA A 117 3.98 8.20 -23.74
CA ALA A 117 3.01 7.18 -23.36
C ALA A 117 3.58 5.76 -23.38
N VAL A 118 4.36 5.40 -24.40
CA VAL A 118 4.99 4.07 -24.51
C VAL A 118 6.08 3.89 -23.45
N LEU A 119 6.96 4.88 -23.27
CA LEU A 119 7.97 4.84 -22.23
C LEU A 119 7.31 4.74 -20.86
N TRP A 120 6.22 5.46 -20.61
CA TRP A 120 5.48 5.37 -19.35
C TRP A 120 4.87 3.99 -19.18
N LEU A 121 4.08 3.49 -20.14
CA LEU A 121 3.39 2.20 -20.08
C LEU A 121 4.33 1.01 -19.87
N LEU A 122 5.55 1.10 -20.40
CA LEU A 122 6.51 -0.01 -20.38
C LEU A 122 7.66 0.21 -19.40
N HIS A 123 7.56 1.23 -18.55
CA HIS A 123 8.58 1.51 -17.55
C HIS A 123 8.53 0.49 -16.40
N PRO A 124 9.67 -0.01 -15.88
CA PRO A 124 9.70 -1.00 -14.80
C PRO A 124 8.92 -0.63 -13.54
N LEU A 125 8.90 0.65 -13.16
CA LEU A 125 8.11 1.19 -12.03
C LEU A 125 6.59 1.00 -12.18
N GLN A 126 6.08 0.77 -13.39
CA GLN A 126 4.66 0.52 -13.62
C GLN A 126 4.24 -0.90 -13.28
N LEU A 127 5.18 -1.78 -12.98
CA LEU A 127 4.88 -3.19 -12.76
C LEU A 127 4.02 -3.39 -11.51
N THR A 128 4.38 -2.77 -10.38
CA THR A 128 3.69 -3.02 -9.12
C THR A 128 2.22 -2.57 -9.17
N PRO A 129 1.83 -1.42 -9.77
CA PRO A 129 0.42 -1.07 -9.88
C PRO A 129 -0.42 -1.97 -10.79
N VAL A 130 0.24 -2.80 -11.61
CA VAL A 130 -0.43 -3.77 -12.48
C VAL A 130 -0.49 -5.15 -11.82
N LEU A 131 0.66 -5.68 -11.36
CA LEU A 131 0.79 -7.06 -10.90
C LEU A 131 0.57 -7.26 -9.39
N HIS A 132 0.68 -6.21 -8.56
CA HIS A 132 0.25 -6.22 -7.16
C HIS A 132 -1.22 -5.80 -7.13
N VAL A 133 -2.14 -6.73 -6.93
CA VAL A 133 -3.55 -6.54 -7.31
C VAL A 133 -4.20 -5.36 -6.59
N VAL A 134 -3.95 -5.24 -5.28
CA VAL A 134 -4.47 -4.18 -4.42
C VAL A 134 -4.06 -2.79 -4.88
N GLN A 135 -2.93 -2.68 -5.59
CA GLN A 135 -2.48 -1.42 -6.18
C GLN A 135 -3.32 -0.98 -7.38
N ARG A 136 -4.39 -1.71 -7.72
CA ARG A 136 -5.52 -1.19 -8.51
C ARG A 136 -6.05 0.13 -7.95
N MET A 137 -6.00 0.31 -6.62
CA MET A 137 -6.32 1.58 -5.95
C MET A 137 -5.51 2.74 -6.54
N THR A 138 -4.20 2.53 -6.74
CA THR A 138 -3.28 3.50 -7.34
C THR A 138 -3.61 3.73 -8.82
N SER A 139 -3.83 2.68 -9.60
CA SER A 139 -4.13 2.83 -11.04
C SER A 139 -5.50 3.47 -11.31
N LEU A 140 -6.54 3.16 -10.52
CA LEU A 140 -7.86 3.80 -10.63
C LEU A 140 -7.81 5.27 -10.22
N SER A 141 -7.13 5.57 -9.11
CA SER A 141 -6.90 6.95 -8.69
C SER A 141 -6.26 7.78 -9.81
N ALA A 142 -5.22 7.23 -10.44
CA ALA A 142 -4.55 7.86 -11.57
C ALA A 142 -5.44 7.95 -12.83
N LEU A 143 -6.21 6.91 -13.16
CA LEU A 143 -7.14 6.91 -14.30
C LEU A 143 -8.11 8.10 -14.19
N PHE A 144 -8.77 8.23 -13.03
CA PHE A 144 -9.74 9.29 -12.81
C PHE A 144 -9.08 10.67 -12.69
N LEU A 145 -7.88 10.78 -12.08
CA LEU A 145 -7.14 12.03 -11.99
C LEU A 145 -6.69 12.52 -13.37
N LEU A 146 -6.10 11.65 -14.19
CA LEU A 146 -5.69 11.95 -15.56
C LEU A 146 -6.90 12.33 -16.42
N GLY A 147 -8.02 11.62 -16.25
CA GLY A 147 -9.28 11.94 -16.92
C GLY A 147 -9.83 13.31 -16.52
N ALA A 148 -9.84 13.61 -15.22
CA ALA A 148 -10.23 14.91 -14.68
C ALA A 148 -9.34 16.02 -15.23
N LEU A 149 -8.03 15.80 -15.29
CA LEU A 149 -7.08 16.80 -15.76
C LEU A 149 -7.18 17.01 -17.28
N LEU A 150 -7.31 15.95 -18.07
CA LEU A 150 -7.53 16.06 -19.51
C LEU A 150 -8.82 16.82 -19.80
N LEU A 151 -9.90 16.51 -19.09
CA LEU A 151 -11.17 17.20 -19.25
C LEU A 151 -11.10 18.66 -18.78
N HIS A 152 -10.36 18.94 -17.70
CA HIS A 152 -10.04 20.30 -17.27
C HIS A 152 -9.34 21.06 -18.41
N VAL A 153 -8.27 20.51 -19.00
CA VAL A 153 -7.55 21.14 -20.11
C VAL A 153 -8.50 21.44 -21.28
N ILE A 154 -9.26 20.44 -21.74
CA ILE A 154 -10.21 20.59 -22.86
C ILE A 154 -11.28 21.65 -22.55
N ALA A 155 -11.80 21.65 -21.33
CA ALA A 155 -12.82 22.60 -20.90
C ALA A 155 -12.30 24.05 -20.90
N ARG A 156 -11.05 24.23 -20.47
CA ARG A 156 -10.36 25.52 -20.43
C ARG A 156 -9.96 26.01 -21.83
N GLU A 157 -9.75 25.12 -22.79
CA GLU A 157 -9.57 25.45 -24.21
C GLU A 157 -10.89 25.88 -24.88
N ARG A 158 -11.99 25.16 -24.62
CA ARG A 158 -13.29 25.41 -25.27
C ARG A 158 -14.01 26.67 -24.75
N GLY A 159 -13.98 26.92 -23.44
CA GLY A 159 -14.76 27.99 -22.82
C GLY A 159 -16.29 27.80 -22.94
N GLY A 160 -17.05 28.84 -22.58
CA GLY A 160 -18.52 28.85 -22.68
C GLY A 160 -19.23 27.77 -21.84
N ARG A 161 -20.45 27.40 -22.24
CA ARG A 161 -21.28 26.39 -21.54
C ARG A 161 -20.66 24.99 -21.54
N LEU A 162 -20.09 24.56 -22.67
CA LEU A 162 -19.44 23.26 -22.79
C LEU A 162 -18.16 23.17 -21.94
N GLY A 163 -17.40 24.27 -21.84
CA GLY A 163 -16.28 24.38 -20.90
C GLY A 163 -16.74 24.30 -19.45
N ALA A 164 -17.81 25.00 -19.07
CA ALA A 164 -18.35 24.91 -17.72
C ALA A 164 -18.81 23.49 -17.35
N LEU A 165 -19.50 22.79 -18.26
CA LEU A 165 -19.89 21.39 -18.07
C LEU A 165 -18.68 20.46 -17.92
N GLY A 166 -17.65 20.65 -18.76
CA GLY A 166 -16.41 19.88 -18.65
C GLY A 166 -15.70 20.09 -17.31
N LEU A 167 -15.65 21.33 -16.80
CA LEU A 167 -15.13 21.61 -15.46
C LEU A 167 -15.99 20.97 -14.37
N ALA A 168 -17.32 21.04 -14.48
CA ALA A 168 -18.22 20.41 -13.51
C ALA A 168 -18.01 18.88 -13.45
N LEU A 169 -17.85 18.21 -14.58
CA LEU A 169 -17.59 16.77 -14.62
C LEU A 169 -16.18 16.43 -14.11
N ALA A 170 -15.16 17.23 -14.46
CA ALA A 170 -13.79 17.03 -13.98
C ALA A 170 -13.69 17.16 -12.45
N TRP A 171 -14.17 18.28 -11.90
CA TRP A 171 -14.05 18.61 -10.48
C TRP A 171 -15.12 17.94 -9.60
N GLY A 172 -16.33 17.72 -10.13
CA GLY A 172 -17.47 17.20 -9.37
C GLY A 172 -17.68 15.69 -9.45
N VAL A 173 -17.06 15.00 -10.42
CA VAL A 173 -17.23 13.54 -10.59
C VAL A 173 -15.88 12.83 -10.64
N LEU A 174 -15.03 13.15 -11.62
CA LEU A 174 -13.78 12.40 -11.82
C LEU A 174 -12.78 12.61 -10.67
N TRP A 175 -12.62 13.84 -10.17
CA TRP A 175 -11.74 14.07 -9.03
C TRP A 175 -12.19 13.34 -7.75
N PRO A 176 -13.48 13.40 -7.33
CA PRO A 176 -13.96 12.57 -6.23
C PRO A 176 -13.71 11.07 -6.42
N LEU A 177 -13.97 10.54 -7.62
CA LEU A 177 -13.68 9.12 -7.92
C LEU A 177 -12.19 8.78 -7.77
N SER A 178 -11.29 9.71 -8.13
CA SER A 178 -9.86 9.55 -7.90
C SER A 178 -9.54 9.46 -6.40
N PHE A 179 -10.01 10.43 -5.61
CA PHE A 179 -9.79 10.49 -4.16
C PHE A 179 -10.34 9.24 -3.44
N PHE A 180 -11.55 8.81 -3.80
CA PHE A 180 -12.18 7.62 -3.22
C PHE A 180 -11.64 6.30 -3.77
N SER A 181 -10.77 6.32 -4.77
CA SER A 181 -9.97 5.16 -5.17
C SER A 181 -8.68 5.07 -4.34
N LYS A 182 -8.04 6.21 -4.07
CA LYS A 182 -6.87 6.34 -3.19
C LYS A 182 -6.68 7.81 -2.77
N GLU A 183 -6.26 8.04 -1.53
CA GLU A 183 -6.09 9.37 -0.93
C GLU A 183 -5.22 10.32 -1.77
N THR A 184 -4.26 9.79 -2.54
CA THR A 184 -3.45 10.53 -3.53
C THR A 184 -4.26 11.39 -4.51
N GLY A 185 -5.52 11.05 -4.77
CA GLY A 185 -6.41 11.85 -5.62
C GLY A 185 -6.62 13.28 -5.10
N VAL A 186 -6.38 13.54 -3.80
CA VAL A 186 -6.41 14.88 -3.21
C VAL A 186 -5.45 15.86 -3.88
N LEU A 187 -4.42 15.37 -4.59
CA LEU A 187 -3.41 16.18 -5.27
C LEU A 187 -3.90 16.78 -6.61
N PHE A 188 -5.07 16.37 -7.12
CA PHE A 188 -5.60 16.89 -8.39
C PHE A 188 -5.61 18.43 -8.50
N PRO A 189 -6.04 19.22 -7.49
CA PRO A 189 -6.02 20.67 -7.58
C PRO A 189 -4.63 21.25 -7.81
N LEU A 190 -3.58 20.62 -7.24
CA LEU A 190 -2.19 21.03 -7.45
C LEU A 190 -1.71 20.75 -8.87
N PHE A 191 -2.11 19.62 -9.47
CA PHE A 191 -1.81 19.31 -10.87
C PHE A 191 -2.54 20.25 -11.84
N ALA A 192 -3.82 20.55 -11.59
CA ALA A 192 -4.58 21.53 -12.36
C ALA A 192 -3.99 22.94 -12.22
N LEU A 193 -3.55 23.31 -11.01
CA LEU A 193 -2.89 24.58 -10.77
C LEU A 193 -1.53 24.66 -11.49
N ALA A 194 -0.74 23.59 -11.49
CA ALA A 194 0.53 23.54 -12.23
C ALA A 194 0.30 23.76 -13.74
N TRP A 195 -0.76 23.20 -14.31
CA TRP A 195 -1.15 23.43 -15.70
C TRP A 195 -1.49 24.91 -15.95
N GLU A 196 -2.34 25.51 -15.11
CA GLU A 196 -2.77 26.90 -15.24
C GLU A 196 -1.58 27.88 -15.08
N LEU A 197 -0.70 27.65 -14.10
CA LEU A 197 0.41 28.56 -13.77
C LEU A 197 1.61 28.46 -14.72
N ILE A 198 1.83 27.31 -15.35
CA ILE A 198 3.01 27.05 -16.18
C ILE A 198 2.63 27.04 -17.66
N VAL A 199 1.86 26.04 -18.09
CA VAL A 199 1.65 25.79 -19.52
C VAL A 199 0.62 26.75 -20.09
N ARG A 200 -0.56 26.88 -19.47
CA ARG A 200 -1.61 27.79 -19.95
C ARG A 200 -1.17 29.25 -19.86
N ARG A 201 -0.54 29.66 -18.76
CA ARG A 201 0.05 31.00 -18.60
C ARG A 201 1.06 31.30 -19.70
N SER A 202 1.94 30.35 -20.02
CA SER A 202 2.90 30.52 -21.11
C SER A 202 2.23 30.71 -22.47
N ALA A 203 1.03 30.15 -22.67
CA ALA A 203 0.27 30.28 -23.91
C ALA A 203 -0.57 31.58 -23.99
N HIS A 204 -1.01 32.13 -22.87
CA HIS A 204 -1.91 33.30 -22.86
C HIS A 204 -1.24 34.59 -22.36
N GLY A 205 0.03 34.54 -21.96
CA GLY A 205 0.80 35.69 -21.47
C GLY A 205 0.44 36.16 -20.05
N GLY A 206 -0.54 35.55 -19.38
CA GLY A 206 -1.00 35.95 -18.05
C GLY A 206 -1.88 34.91 -17.35
N LEU A 207 -2.29 35.24 -16.12
CA LEU A 207 -3.26 34.45 -15.34
C LEU A 207 -4.64 35.09 -15.46
N ASP A 208 -5.67 34.28 -15.72
CA ASP A 208 -7.05 34.76 -15.70
C ASP A 208 -7.69 34.65 -14.30
N ARG A 209 -8.97 35.05 -14.19
CA ARG A 209 -9.70 35.02 -12.90
C ARG A 209 -9.80 33.61 -12.33
N PHE A 210 -10.02 32.60 -13.18
CA PHE A 210 -10.16 31.22 -12.74
C PHE A 210 -8.84 30.70 -12.14
N ALA A 211 -7.72 30.91 -12.85
CA ALA A 211 -6.40 30.51 -12.37
C ALA A 211 -6.04 31.18 -11.03
N ARG A 212 -6.35 32.48 -10.88
CA ARG A 212 -6.15 33.20 -9.61
C ARG A 212 -6.99 32.63 -8.48
N LEU A 213 -8.28 32.38 -8.71
CA LEU A 213 -9.17 31.79 -7.71
C LEU A 213 -8.72 30.40 -7.31
N LEU A 214 -8.32 29.57 -8.27
CA LEU A 214 -7.78 28.24 -8.00
C LEU A 214 -6.49 28.32 -7.17
N ALA A 215 -5.57 29.24 -7.50
CA ALA A 215 -4.35 29.46 -6.73
C ALA A 215 -4.68 29.87 -5.28
N THR A 216 -5.56 30.85 -5.10
CA THR A 216 -6.00 31.30 -3.77
C THR A 216 -6.67 30.17 -2.99
N ALA A 217 -7.61 29.45 -3.58
CA ALA A 217 -8.30 28.33 -2.93
C ALA A 217 -7.31 27.22 -2.52
N THR A 218 -6.33 26.91 -3.38
CA THR A 218 -5.30 25.91 -3.09
C THR A 218 -4.39 26.35 -1.94
N VAL A 219 -3.98 27.61 -1.90
CA VAL A 219 -3.19 28.17 -0.79
C VAL A 219 -4.00 28.14 0.51
N LEU A 220 -5.27 28.57 0.48
CA LEU A 220 -6.14 28.52 1.65
C LEU A 220 -6.35 27.08 2.16
N ALA A 221 -6.55 26.12 1.26
CA ALA A 221 -6.68 24.71 1.62
C ALA A 221 -5.38 24.16 2.23
N ALA A 222 -4.21 24.53 1.69
CA ALA A 222 -2.93 24.13 2.25
C ALA A 222 -2.71 24.72 3.66
N VAL A 223 -3.01 26.01 3.86
CA VAL A 223 -2.94 26.67 5.17
C VAL A 223 -3.92 26.02 6.15
N ALA A 224 -5.16 25.75 5.73
CA ALA A 224 -6.15 25.06 6.55
C ALA A 224 -5.71 23.64 6.91
N GLY A 225 -5.10 22.91 5.97
CA GLY A 225 -4.55 21.57 6.22
C GLY A 225 -3.41 21.58 7.25
N VAL A 226 -2.49 22.55 7.15
CA VAL A 226 -1.42 22.74 8.15
C VAL A 226 -2.01 23.10 9.51
N ALA A 227 -2.95 24.07 9.56
CA ALA A 227 -3.61 24.45 10.80
C ALA A 227 -4.36 23.27 11.44
N TYR A 228 -5.05 22.46 10.64
CA TYR A 228 -5.71 21.24 11.10
C TYR A 228 -4.70 20.23 11.64
N GLY A 229 -3.60 19.97 10.94
CA GLY A 229 -2.55 19.05 11.37
C GLY A 229 -1.87 19.46 12.67
N LEU A 230 -1.71 20.76 12.93
CA LEU A 230 -1.17 21.29 14.19
C LEU A 230 -2.21 21.34 15.32
N SER A 231 -3.50 21.24 15.01
CA SER A 231 -4.57 21.24 16.00
C SER A 231 -4.67 19.91 16.76
N PRO A 232 -5.28 19.88 17.97
CA PRO A 232 -5.57 18.61 18.66
C PRO A 232 -6.39 17.62 17.83
N ALA A 233 -7.29 18.13 16.98
CA ALA A 233 -8.11 17.30 16.10
C ALA A 233 -7.30 16.62 14.98
N GLY A 234 -6.12 17.13 14.63
CA GLY A 234 -5.23 16.55 13.64
C GLY A 234 -4.25 15.52 14.19
N ARG A 235 -4.20 15.29 15.51
CA ARG A 235 -3.19 14.39 16.14
C ARG A 235 -3.19 12.98 15.58
N TRP A 236 -4.33 12.48 15.11
CA TRP A 236 -4.43 11.15 14.49
C TRP A 236 -3.56 11.00 13.23
N LEU A 237 -3.23 12.10 12.54
CA LEU A 237 -2.30 12.08 11.38
C LEU A 237 -0.89 11.67 11.79
N TRP A 238 -0.51 11.94 13.05
CA TRP A 238 0.83 11.70 13.60
C TRP A 238 0.90 10.43 14.44
N ALA A 239 -0.22 9.90 14.91
CA ALA A 239 -0.29 8.74 15.82
C ALA A 239 0.42 7.50 15.26
N GLY A 240 0.51 7.37 13.94
CA GLY A 240 1.25 6.28 13.29
C GLY A 240 2.76 6.28 13.56
N TYR A 241 3.37 7.36 14.03
CA TYR A 241 4.80 7.38 14.37
C TYR A 241 5.13 6.62 15.66
N GLU A 242 4.18 6.44 16.58
CA GLU A 242 4.35 5.60 17.78
C GLU A 242 4.63 4.13 17.43
N LEU A 243 4.29 3.76 16.19
CA LEU A 243 4.29 2.42 15.65
C LEU A 243 5.44 2.19 14.65
N ARG A 244 6.35 3.17 14.49
CA ARG A 244 7.48 3.16 13.56
C ARG A 244 8.81 3.10 14.30
N SER A 245 9.84 2.59 13.62
CA SER A 245 11.23 2.63 14.10
C SER A 245 11.92 3.99 13.86
N PHE A 246 11.19 4.97 13.32
CA PHE A 246 11.70 6.30 12.99
C PHE A 246 10.66 7.37 13.34
N SER A 247 11.16 8.57 13.61
CA SER A 247 10.39 9.77 13.93
C SER A 247 10.01 10.59 12.69
N LEU A 248 9.13 11.58 12.87
CA LEU A 248 8.75 12.53 11.82
C LEU A 248 9.97 13.32 11.25
N PRO A 249 10.88 13.89 12.07
CA PRO A 249 12.07 14.57 11.55
C PRO A 249 12.98 13.65 10.73
N GLU A 250 13.24 12.43 11.24
CA GLU A 250 14.05 11.43 10.53
C GLU A 250 13.42 11.06 9.19
N ARG A 251 12.08 10.94 9.15
CA ARG A 251 11.38 10.76 7.88
C ARG A 251 11.58 11.92 6.93
N MET A 252 11.45 13.16 7.38
CA MET A 252 11.62 14.33 6.50
C MET A 252 13.01 14.41 5.90
N LEU A 253 14.02 14.11 6.70
CA LEU A 253 15.41 14.03 6.24
C LEU A 253 15.61 12.89 5.24
N THR A 254 15.08 11.70 5.57
CA THR A 254 15.23 10.50 4.74
C THR A 254 14.52 10.63 3.40
N GLU A 255 13.29 11.18 3.39
CA GLU A 255 12.50 11.40 2.16
C GLU A 255 13.24 12.31 1.17
N GLY A 256 14.06 13.25 1.66
CA GLY A 256 14.97 14.03 0.81
C GLY A 256 15.84 13.14 -0.10
N ARG A 257 16.38 12.05 0.44
CA ARG A 257 17.17 11.06 -0.31
C ARG A 257 16.30 10.09 -1.10
N VAL A 258 15.13 9.70 -0.57
CA VAL A 258 14.20 8.79 -1.25
C VAL A 258 13.73 9.37 -2.58
N LEU A 259 13.49 10.69 -2.67
CA LEU A 259 13.13 11.33 -3.94
C LEU A 259 14.24 11.21 -4.99
N TRP A 260 15.51 11.26 -4.60
CA TRP A 260 16.63 11.01 -5.51
C TRP A 260 16.75 9.53 -5.88
N PHE A 261 16.48 8.63 -4.94
CA PHE A 261 16.37 7.20 -5.22
C PHE A 261 15.29 6.95 -6.28
N TYR A 262 14.10 7.53 -6.13
CA TYR A 262 13.04 7.46 -7.13
C TYR A 262 13.44 8.07 -8.48
N LEU A 263 14.07 9.24 -8.52
CA LEU A 263 14.58 9.81 -9.77
C LEU A 263 15.58 8.87 -10.44
N GLY A 264 16.45 8.22 -9.66
CA GLY A 264 17.33 7.16 -10.15
C GLY A 264 16.57 6.01 -10.80
N LEU A 265 15.51 5.52 -10.14
CA LEU A 265 14.65 4.48 -10.71
C LEU A 265 13.89 4.93 -11.96
N MET A 266 13.52 6.21 -12.09
CA MET A 266 12.81 6.74 -13.26
C MET A 266 13.70 6.93 -14.49
N VAL A 267 14.98 7.27 -14.29
CA VAL A 267 15.91 7.55 -15.39
C VAL A 267 16.68 6.30 -15.79
N LEU A 268 17.12 5.51 -14.81
CA LEU A 268 17.89 4.29 -15.02
C LEU A 268 17.43 3.21 -14.03
N PRO A 269 16.28 2.55 -14.28
CA PRO A 269 15.77 1.49 -13.42
C PRO A 269 16.73 0.30 -13.45
N ARG A 270 17.51 0.14 -12.37
CA ARG A 270 18.35 -1.06 -12.16
C ARG A 270 17.50 -2.13 -11.50
N LEU A 271 17.57 -3.36 -12.01
CA LEU A 271 16.76 -4.47 -11.50
C LEU A 271 17.00 -4.74 -10.00
N GLU A 272 18.24 -4.58 -9.54
CA GLU A 272 18.67 -4.73 -8.14
C GLU A 272 18.14 -3.65 -7.18
N ALA A 273 17.72 -2.50 -7.70
CA ALA A 273 17.22 -1.39 -6.89
C ALA A 273 15.67 -1.41 -6.79
N LEU A 274 15.03 -2.30 -7.53
CA LEU A 274 13.59 -2.48 -7.59
C LEU A 274 13.18 -3.64 -6.68
N GLY A 275 12.15 -3.43 -5.87
CA GLY A 275 11.65 -4.36 -4.86
C GLY A 275 10.30 -3.90 -4.28
N LEU A 276 9.64 -4.79 -3.56
CA LEU A 276 8.50 -4.49 -2.71
C LEU A 276 8.96 -3.88 -1.38
N TYR A 277 10.08 -4.38 -0.85
CA TYR A 277 10.68 -3.96 0.42
C TYR A 277 11.87 -3.02 0.22
N HIS A 278 11.89 -1.94 1.01
CA HIS A 278 12.95 -0.93 1.04
C HIS A 278 13.29 -0.48 2.48
N ASP A 279 13.12 -1.39 3.44
CA ASP A 279 13.53 -1.23 4.84
C ASP A 279 15.06 -1.26 5.01
N ASP A 280 15.81 -1.50 3.94
CA ASP A 280 17.26 -1.39 3.84
C ASP A 280 17.77 0.04 3.50
N ILE A 281 16.86 1.00 3.30
CA ILE A 281 17.23 2.42 3.18
C ILE A 281 17.66 2.95 4.55
N ALA A 282 18.91 3.36 4.66
CA ALA A 282 19.45 3.97 5.86
C ALA A 282 18.69 5.25 6.25
N VAL A 283 18.18 5.27 7.49
CA VAL A 283 17.49 6.42 8.09
C VAL A 283 18.46 7.59 8.26
N SER A 284 18.03 8.78 7.84
CA SER A 284 18.75 10.02 8.09
C SER A 284 18.42 10.55 9.49
N THR A 285 19.37 10.43 10.42
CA THR A 285 19.27 10.92 11.80
C THR A 285 19.65 12.39 11.93
N SER A 286 20.43 12.92 10.99
CA SER A 286 20.79 14.34 10.92
C SER A 286 21.00 14.81 9.47
N LEU A 287 21.30 16.11 9.29
CA LEU A 287 21.63 16.66 7.96
C LEU A 287 22.91 16.06 7.37
N LEU A 288 23.82 15.58 8.20
CA LEU A 288 25.13 15.05 7.79
C LEU A 288 25.25 13.55 8.00
N GLU A 289 24.23 12.90 8.57
CA GLU A 289 24.22 11.47 8.82
C GLU A 289 22.93 10.84 8.28
N PRO A 290 23.02 10.08 7.16
CA PRO A 290 24.19 9.95 6.29
C PRO A 290 24.54 11.25 5.54
N TRP A 291 25.81 11.41 5.14
CA TRP A 291 26.31 12.65 4.51
C TRP A 291 25.56 13.03 3.24
N THR A 292 24.94 12.06 2.57
CA THR A 292 24.12 12.27 1.37
C THR A 292 22.81 13.01 1.64
N THR A 293 22.40 13.21 2.90
CA THR A 293 21.16 13.87 3.28
C THR A 293 21.17 15.35 2.90
N LEU A 294 22.19 16.11 3.31
CA LEU A 294 22.28 17.53 2.97
C LEU A 294 22.37 17.78 1.45
N PRO A 295 23.25 17.10 0.67
CA PRO A 295 23.26 17.21 -0.79
C PRO A 295 21.92 16.85 -1.45
N ALA A 296 21.20 15.85 -0.92
CA ALA A 296 19.89 15.48 -1.43
C ALA A 296 18.87 16.62 -1.25
N LEU A 297 18.82 17.23 -0.06
CA LEU A 297 17.93 18.37 0.22
C LEU A 297 18.29 19.61 -0.62
N VAL A 298 19.58 19.93 -0.71
CA VAL A 298 20.07 21.02 -1.58
C VAL A 298 19.71 20.76 -3.04
N GLY A 299 19.86 19.52 -3.49
CA GLY A 299 19.48 19.11 -4.83
C GLY A 299 17.99 19.28 -5.10
N LEU A 300 17.11 18.93 -4.15
CA LEU A 300 15.67 19.13 -4.29
C LEU A 300 15.31 20.62 -4.37
N ALA A 301 15.96 21.46 -3.56
CA ALA A 301 15.83 22.92 -3.67
C ALA A 301 16.32 23.41 -5.04
N GLY A 302 17.41 22.84 -5.55
CA GLY A 302 17.92 23.08 -6.91
C GLY A 302 16.92 22.67 -8.01
N LEU A 303 16.22 21.55 -7.87
CA LEU A 303 15.16 21.12 -8.79
C LEU A 303 13.97 22.08 -8.76
N ALA A 304 13.52 22.50 -7.57
CA ALA A 304 12.45 23.49 -7.44
C ALA A 304 12.85 24.84 -8.06
N TRP A 305 14.09 25.28 -7.84
CA TRP A 305 14.64 26.48 -8.47
C TRP A 305 14.72 26.35 -10.00
N LEU A 306 15.19 25.21 -10.51
CA LEU A 306 15.23 24.93 -11.95
C LEU A 306 13.83 24.97 -12.55
N ALA A 307 12.85 24.34 -11.91
CA ALA A 307 11.47 24.36 -12.35
C ALA A 307 10.93 25.80 -12.40
N TRP A 308 11.22 26.61 -11.37
CA TRP A 308 10.86 28.02 -11.36
C TRP A 308 11.51 28.77 -12.52
N ARG A 309 12.82 28.66 -12.74
CA ARG A 309 13.54 29.34 -13.83
C ARG A 309 13.05 28.90 -15.21
N ALA A 310 12.81 27.61 -15.39
CA ALA A 310 12.36 27.02 -16.64
C ALA A 310 10.90 27.34 -16.98
N ARG A 311 10.05 27.76 -16.02
CA ARG A 311 8.60 27.96 -16.24
C ARG A 311 8.23 28.87 -17.42
N ILE A 312 9.13 29.78 -17.76
CA ILE A 312 8.98 30.74 -18.84
C ILE A 312 9.60 30.17 -20.13
N GLN A 313 10.88 29.80 -20.12
CA GLN A 313 11.61 29.42 -21.34
C GLN A 313 11.35 27.96 -21.79
N ALA A 314 11.09 27.06 -20.85
CA ALA A 314 10.87 25.63 -21.06
C ALA A 314 9.71 25.14 -20.19
N PRO A 315 8.46 25.57 -20.47
CA PRO A 315 7.30 25.29 -19.62
C PRO A 315 7.02 23.79 -19.44
N LEU A 316 7.34 22.94 -20.43
CA LEU A 316 7.15 21.49 -20.29
C LEU A 316 8.19 20.84 -19.36
N LEU A 317 9.44 21.30 -19.39
CA LEU A 317 10.46 20.89 -18.41
C LEU A 317 10.05 21.30 -17.00
N SER A 318 9.63 22.55 -16.83
CA SER A 318 9.13 23.07 -15.56
C SER A 318 7.93 22.28 -15.04
N PHE A 319 6.93 22.06 -15.90
CA PHE A 319 5.76 21.28 -15.55
C PHE A 319 6.13 19.84 -15.17
N GLY A 320 7.05 19.20 -15.90
CA GLY A 320 7.50 17.85 -15.58
C GLY A 320 8.14 17.74 -14.18
N ILE A 321 8.98 18.71 -13.81
CA ILE A 321 9.59 18.76 -12.47
C ILE A 321 8.54 19.05 -11.39
N VAL A 322 7.65 20.03 -11.62
CA VAL A 322 6.57 20.35 -10.66
C VAL A 322 5.62 19.16 -10.50
N TRP A 323 5.31 18.44 -11.58
CA TRP A 323 4.47 17.24 -11.55
C TRP A 323 5.08 16.16 -10.65
N PHE A 324 6.38 15.91 -10.79
CA PHE A 324 7.12 14.98 -9.92
C PHE A 324 7.01 15.39 -8.44
N LEU A 325 7.31 16.66 -8.13
CA LEU A 325 7.25 17.17 -6.75
C LEU A 325 5.84 17.13 -6.16
N VAL A 326 4.82 17.52 -6.94
CA VAL A 326 3.41 17.46 -6.52
C VAL A 326 2.99 16.02 -6.27
N GLY A 327 3.31 15.10 -7.17
CA GLY A 327 2.92 13.69 -7.05
C GLY A 327 3.52 12.99 -5.83
N HIS A 328 4.67 13.44 -5.35
CA HIS A 328 5.28 12.95 -4.11
C HIS A 328 4.89 13.76 -2.86
N GLY A 329 4.19 14.88 -3.01
CA GLY A 329 3.88 15.81 -1.92
C GLY A 329 3.00 15.24 -0.80
N LEU A 330 2.28 14.13 -1.05
CA LEU A 330 1.46 13.44 -0.03
C LEU A 330 2.21 12.27 0.62
N GLU A 331 2.70 11.32 -0.19
CA GLU A 331 3.21 10.04 0.33
C GLU A 331 4.69 10.08 0.73
N SER A 332 5.47 11.05 0.21
CA SER A 332 6.89 11.27 0.55
C SER A 332 7.11 12.50 1.42
N THR A 333 6.12 12.79 2.28
CA THR A 333 6.16 13.88 3.25
C THR A 333 5.77 13.35 4.63
N VAL A 334 4.92 14.08 5.34
CA VAL A 334 4.76 14.06 6.80
C VAL A 334 3.95 12.85 7.31
N LEU A 335 3.34 12.08 6.43
CA LEU A 335 2.51 10.94 6.82
C LEU A 335 3.38 9.74 7.28
N PRO A 336 3.02 9.03 8.36
CA PRO A 336 3.80 7.91 8.92
C PRO A 336 3.70 6.62 8.09
N LEU A 337 4.06 6.70 6.82
CA LEU A 337 4.13 5.58 5.88
C LEU A 337 5.54 4.97 5.87
N GLU A 338 5.74 3.85 5.17
CA GLU A 338 7.11 3.38 4.87
C GLU A 338 7.86 4.41 4.01
N PHE A 339 9.19 4.43 4.04
CA PHE A 339 9.98 5.39 3.26
C PHE A 339 9.73 5.23 1.75
N ALA A 340 9.85 4.02 1.23
CA ALA A 340 9.77 3.80 -0.20
C ALA A 340 8.82 2.67 -0.61
N HIS A 341 8.06 2.91 -1.67
CA HIS A 341 7.39 1.88 -2.47
C HIS A 341 7.31 2.33 -3.93
N GLU A 342 7.57 1.40 -4.84
CA GLU A 342 7.59 1.69 -6.28
C GLU A 342 6.27 2.28 -6.81
N HIS A 343 5.13 1.74 -6.36
CA HIS A 343 3.81 2.15 -6.84
C HIS A 343 3.49 3.64 -6.59
N ARG A 344 4.19 4.30 -5.65
CA ARG A 344 4.08 5.75 -5.43
C ARG A 344 4.56 6.58 -6.62
N ASN A 345 5.37 5.99 -7.49
CA ASN A 345 5.92 6.62 -8.68
C ASN A 345 5.00 6.52 -9.92
N TYR A 346 3.86 5.83 -9.83
CA TYR A 346 2.95 5.60 -10.96
C TYR A 346 2.61 6.90 -11.71
N LEU A 347 2.13 7.90 -10.98
CA LEU A 347 1.80 9.22 -11.53
C LEU A 347 3.03 10.13 -11.67
N PRO A 348 3.91 10.30 -10.66
CA PRO A 348 5.12 11.14 -10.77
C PRO A 348 6.00 10.87 -12.00
N LEU A 349 6.14 9.60 -12.41
CA LEU A 349 6.94 9.20 -13.56
C LEU A 349 6.57 9.95 -14.85
N PHE A 350 5.29 10.25 -15.05
CA PHE A 350 4.82 10.98 -16.24
C PHE A 350 5.54 12.33 -16.39
N GLY A 351 5.70 13.07 -15.29
CA GLY A 351 6.36 14.37 -15.29
C GLY A 351 7.82 14.30 -15.72
N ILE A 352 8.56 13.32 -15.19
CA ILE A 352 9.97 13.13 -15.53
C ILE A 352 10.12 12.68 -16.99
N LEU A 353 9.31 11.72 -17.46
CA LEU A 353 9.34 11.31 -18.87
C LEU A 353 8.98 12.44 -19.82
N LEU A 354 8.03 13.31 -19.46
CA LEU A 354 7.69 14.49 -20.24
C LEU A 354 8.89 15.45 -20.35
N ALA A 355 9.58 15.71 -19.24
CA ALA A 355 10.79 16.54 -19.21
C ALA A 355 11.93 15.92 -20.03
N CYS A 356 12.17 14.61 -19.92
CA CYS A 356 13.18 13.90 -20.69
C CYS A 356 12.88 13.91 -22.18
N VAL A 357 11.62 13.64 -22.59
CA VAL A 357 11.22 13.65 -24.00
C VAL A 357 11.27 15.07 -24.58
N TRP A 358 10.96 16.10 -23.79
CA TRP A 358 11.19 17.49 -24.20
C TRP A 358 12.67 17.76 -24.52
N GLY A 359 13.59 17.34 -23.64
CA GLY A 359 15.03 17.48 -23.88
C GLY A 359 15.51 16.67 -25.09
N LEU A 360 15.01 15.45 -25.24
CA LEU A 360 15.29 14.58 -26.37
C LEU A 360 14.84 15.20 -27.70
N ALA A 361 13.63 15.75 -27.73
CA ALA A 361 13.11 16.42 -28.92
C ALA A 361 14.02 17.60 -29.35
N ARG A 362 14.61 18.30 -28.37
CA ARG A 362 15.56 19.38 -28.63
C ARG A 362 16.86 18.89 -29.27
N LEU A 363 17.30 17.67 -28.97
CA LEU A 363 18.43 17.01 -29.66
C LEU A 363 18.05 16.57 -31.07
N LEU A 364 16.85 16.01 -31.24
CA LEU A 364 16.36 15.50 -32.53
C LEU A 364 16.14 16.60 -33.58
N GLU A 365 15.82 17.81 -33.13
CA GLU A 365 15.69 18.98 -34.00
C GLU A 365 17.05 19.59 -34.40
N ARG A 366 18.16 19.18 -33.77
CA ARG A 366 19.51 19.56 -34.22
C ARG A 366 19.95 18.67 -35.38
N GLY A 367 20.99 19.11 -36.11
CA GLY A 367 21.64 18.33 -37.17
C GLY A 367 22.84 17.52 -36.68
N GLY A 368 23.37 16.66 -37.54
CA GLY A 368 24.65 15.96 -37.33
C GLY A 368 24.69 15.05 -36.10
N PRO A 369 25.79 15.04 -35.32
CA PRO A 369 26.01 14.05 -34.25
C PRO A 369 25.00 14.16 -33.09
N LEU A 370 24.46 15.36 -32.82
CA LEU A 370 23.48 15.54 -31.75
C LEU A 370 22.13 14.90 -32.07
N ARG A 371 21.74 14.86 -33.35
CA ARG A 371 20.55 14.12 -33.78
C ARG A 371 20.73 12.62 -33.61
N VAL A 372 21.90 12.11 -34.00
CA VAL A 372 22.26 10.70 -33.85
C VAL A 372 22.21 10.32 -32.37
N LEU A 373 22.80 11.13 -31.49
CA LEU A 373 22.72 10.92 -30.04
C LEU A 373 21.26 10.87 -29.55
N GLY A 374 20.40 11.79 -29.99
CA GLY A 374 18.98 11.76 -29.66
C GLY A 374 18.32 10.45 -30.10
N ILE A 375 18.51 10.03 -31.36
CA ILE A 375 17.94 8.77 -31.88
C ILE A 375 18.44 7.57 -31.07
N SER A 376 19.74 7.51 -30.77
CA SER A 376 20.35 6.43 -29.99
C SER A 376 19.79 6.36 -28.57
N VAL A 377 19.63 7.50 -27.89
CA VAL A 377 19.03 7.56 -26.55
C VAL A 377 17.57 7.10 -26.58
N ALA A 378 16.80 7.55 -27.56
CA ALA A 378 15.40 7.14 -27.72
C ALA A 378 15.28 5.63 -27.96
N ALA A 379 16.10 5.08 -28.87
CA ALA A 379 16.14 3.66 -29.17
C ALA A 379 16.58 2.84 -27.96
N ALA A 380 17.64 3.27 -27.26
CA ALA A 380 18.11 2.61 -26.04
C ALA A 380 17.01 2.57 -24.97
N ALA A 381 16.29 3.67 -24.73
CA ALA A 381 15.19 3.71 -23.77
C ALA A 381 14.02 2.80 -24.18
N LEU A 382 13.66 2.77 -25.47
CA LEU A 382 12.61 1.91 -26.02
C LEU A 382 12.96 0.42 -26.01
N LEU A 383 14.24 0.06 -25.88
CA LEU A 383 14.68 -1.33 -25.75
C LEU A 383 14.88 -1.71 -24.27
N TYR A 384 15.58 -0.87 -23.52
CA TYR A 384 15.97 -1.13 -22.13
C TYR A 384 14.77 -1.19 -21.19
N LEU A 385 13.88 -0.19 -21.20
CA LEU A 385 12.76 -0.14 -20.26
C LEU A 385 11.81 -1.32 -20.44
N PRO A 386 11.33 -1.65 -21.67
CA PRO A 386 10.47 -2.81 -21.87
C PRO A 386 11.16 -4.13 -21.53
N PHE A 387 12.47 -4.25 -21.79
CA PHE A 387 13.25 -5.43 -21.45
C PHE A 387 13.30 -5.66 -19.94
N VAL A 388 13.64 -4.64 -19.16
CA VAL A 388 13.65 -4.73 -17.69
C VAL A 388 12.23 -5.03 -17.17
N THR A 389 11.19 -4.40 -17.73
CA THR A 389 9.80 -4.70 -17.35
C THR A 389 9.42 -6.15 -17.67
N ALA A 390 9.84 -6.70 -18.80
CA ALA A 390 9.58 -8.10 -19.16
C ALA A 390 10.30 -9.08 -18.21
N LEU A 391 11.56 -8.81 -17.85
CA LEU A 391 12.29 -9.61 -16.86
C LEU A 391 11.58 -9.61 -15.51
N ARG A 392 11.11 -8.44 -15.07
CA ARG A 392 10.36 -8.34 -13.81
C ARG A 392 8.98 -8.99 -13.90
N ALA A 393 8.27 -8.85 -15.02
CA ALA A 393 7.00 -9.52 -15.20
C ALA A 393 7.19 -11.04 -15.11
N HIS A 394 8.25 -11.56 -15.72
CA HIS A 394 8.63 -12.95 -15.53
C HIS A 394 8.91 -13.26 -14.05
N GLN A 395 9.75 -12.46 -13.35
CA GLN A 395 10.00 -12.61 -11.91
C GLN A 395 8.70 -12.73 -11.10
N PHE A 396 7.74 -11.83 -11.30
CA PHE A 396 6.45 -11.79 -10.58
C PHE A 396 5.45 -12.88 -11.01
N GLY A 397 5.74 -13.64 -12.06
CA GLY A 397 4.92 -14.78 -12.48
C GLY A 397 5.02 -16.00 -11.56
N ASP A 398 5.99 -16.04 -10.65
CA ASP A 398 6.19 -17.15 -9.70
C ASP A 398 6.59 -16.60 -8.33
N GLU A 399 5.99 -17.11 -7.25
CA GLU A 399 6.20 -16.57 -5.91
C GLU A 399 7.62 -16.84 -5.39
N ILE A 400 8.13 -18.07 -5.54
CA ILE A 400 9.48 -18.44 -5.07
C ILE A 400 10.51 -17.61 -5.84
N ARG A 401 10.42 -17.54 -7.17
CA ARG A 401 11.32 -16.70 -7.98
C ARG A 401 11.26 -15.25 -7.55
N ARG A 402 10.06 -14.69 -7.34
CA ARG A 402 9.90 -13.29 -6.91
C ARG A 402 10.64 -13.04 -5.61
N THR A 403 10.34 -13.82 -4.57
CA THR A 403 10.86 -13.61 -3.22
C THR A 403 12.36 -13.86 -3.14
N GLN A 404 12.87 -14.88 -3.83
CA GLN A 404 14.28 -15.24 -3.83
C GLN A 404 15.14 -14.17 -4.53
N VAL A 405 14.71 -13.70 -5.71
CA VAL A 405 15.41 -12.61 -6.42
C VAL A 405 15.37 -11.32 -5.60
N GLU A 406 14.24 -11.04 -4.95
CA GLU A 406 14.10 -9.84 -4.12
C GLU A 406 15.01 -9.86 -2.88
N ALA A 407 15.10 -11.00 -2.18
CA ALA A 407 16.04 -11.16 -1.07
C ALA A 407 17.52 -11.09 -1.49
N GLN A 408 17.84 -11.49 -2.73
CA GLN A 408 19.19 -11.36 -3.28
C GLN A 408 19.56 -9.91 -3.62
N HIS A 409 18.60 -9.12 -4.11
CA HIS A 409 18.77 -7.71 -4.43
C HIS A 409 18.76 -6.83 -3.17
N HIS A 410 17.85 -7.11 -2.23
CA HIS A 410 17.68 -6.39 -0.97
C HIS A 410 18.21 -7.21 0.22
N ARG A 411 19.51 -7.52 0.22
CA ARG A 411 20.16 -8.37 1.24
C ARG A 411 20.10 -7.79 2.66
N GLY A 412 19.90 -6.48 2.77
CA GLY A 412 19.76 -5.76 4.04
C GLY A 412 18.33 -5.69 4.57
N SER A 413 17.34 -6.15 3.82
CA SER A 413 15.92 -6.07 4.20
C SER A 413 15.51 -7.31 5.00
N ALA A 414 15.18 -7.13 6.28
CA ALA A 414 14.66 -8.22 7.11
C ALA A 414 13.36 -8.77 6.53
N ARG A 415 12.51 -7.90 5.96
CA ARG A 415 11.24 -8.29 5.35
C ARG A 415 11.42 -9.10 4.07
N ALA A 416 12.35 -8.72 3.19
CA ALA A 416 12.64 -9.49 1.97
C ALA A 416 13.19 -10.87 2.30
N GLN A 417 14.12 -10.96 3.27
CA GLN A 417 14.62 -12.25 3.75
C GLN A 417 13.50 -13.11 4.33
N TYR A 418 12.63 -12.52 5.15
CA TYR A 418 11.48 -13.25 5.70
C TYR A 418 10.50 -13.73 4.64
N ASP A 419 10.16 -12.90 3.64
CA ASP A 419 9.25 -13.27 2.55
C ASP A 419 9.83 -14.44 1.73
N ALA A 420 11.14 -14.41 1.47
CA ALA A 420 11.88 -15.49 0.82
C ALA A 420 11.90 -16.80 1.62
N GLY A 421 12.14 -16.71 2.93
CA GLY A 421 12.06 -17.84 3.84
C GLY A 421 10.65 -18.43 3.89
N ARG A 422 9.62 -17.59 3.97
CA ARG A 422 8.22 -18.01 4.01
C ARG A 422 7.78 -18.72 2.73
N ALA A 423 8.16 -18.22 1.56
CA ALA A 423 7.83 -18.85 0.28
C ALA A 423 8.45 -20.26 0.17
N LEU A 424 9.72 -20.42 0.54
CA LEU A 424 10.38 -21.73 0.56
C LEU A 424 9.81 -22.65 1.64
N ALA A 425 9.56 -22.13 2.84
CA ALA A 425 8.94 -22.86 3.93
C ALA A 425 7.50 -23.27 3.63
N GLY A 426 6.85 -22.67 2.63
CA GLY A 426 5.55 -23.11 2.11
C GLY A 426 5.64 -24.30 1.14
N HIS A 427 6.77 -24.45 0.43
CA HIS A 427 6.97 -25.50 -0.56
C HIS A 427 7.04 -26.90 0.07
N ALA A 428 6.43 -27.94 -0.52
CA ALA A 428 6.33 -29.26 0.10
C ALA A 428 7.68 -29.89 0.48
N GLU A 429 8.72 -29.66 -0.32
CA GLU A 429 10.08 -30.17 -0.05
C GLU A 429 10.67 -29.65 1.27
N ALA A 430 10.30 -28.46 1.72
CA ALA A 430 10.80 -27.92 2.99
C ALA A 430 10.27 -28.69 4.22
N MET A 431 9.46 -29.75 4.07
CA MET A 431 9.14 -30.68 5.17
C MET A 431 10.28 -31.67 5.42
N ARG A 432 11.22 -31.79 4.48
CA ARG A 432 12.36 -32.70 4.55
C ARG A 432 13.60 -31.93 4.98
N ILE A 433 14.19 -32.34 6.10
CA ILE A 433 15.36 -31.67 6.72
C ILE A 433 16.58 -31.70 5.78
N ASP A 434 16.70 -32.76 4.98
CA ASP A 434 17.77 -32.97 3.99
C ASP A 434 17.56 -32.20 2.68
N ALA A 435 16.38 -31.58 2.48
CA ALA A 435 16.08 -30.85 1.26
C ALA A 435 16.70 -29.45 1.27
N PRO A 436 17.26 -28.98 0.14
CA PRO A 436 17.78 -27.61 0.03
C PRO A 436 16.77 -26.53 0.41
N ALA A 437 15.48 -26.73 0.11
CA ALA A 437 14.42 -25.81 0.45
C ALA A 437 14.32 -25.55 1.97
N TYR A 438 14.53 -26.57 2.81
CA TYR A 438 14.55 -26.43 4.27
C TYR A 438 15.75 -25.58 4.72
N SER A 439 16.96 -25.93 4.27
CA SER A 439 18.18 -25.21 4.65
C SER A 439 18.15 -23.74 4.21
N PHE A 440 17.68 -23.46 3.00
CA PHE A 440 17.54 -22.09 2.50
C PHE A 440 16.46 -21.31 3.25
N ALA A 441 15.31 -21.91 3.55
CA ALA A 441 14.28 -21.27 4.35
C ALA A 441 14.80 -20.89 5.75
N ARG A 442 15.50 -21.82 6.41
CA ARG A 442 16.16 -21.58 7.71
C ARG A 442 17.13 -20.41 7.64
N ALA A 443 18.05 -20.42 6.66
CA ALA A 443 19.05 -19.36 6.50
C ALA A 443 18.40 -17.97 6.28
N HIS A 444 17.32 -17.90 5.51
CA HIS A 444 16.58 -16.67 5.31
C HIS A 444 15.93 -16.15 6.60
N PHE A 445 15.32 -17.03 7.40
CA PHE A 445 14.70 -16.63 8.65
C PHE A 445 15.72 -16.20 9.72
N GLU A 446 16.84 -16.92 9.84
CA GLU A 446 17.97 -16.52 10.69
C GLU A 446 18.48 -15.13 10.27
N ARG A 447 18.71 -14.94 8.97
CA ARG A 447 19.17 -13.65 8.44
C ARG A 447 18.21 -12.51 8.71
N ALA A 448 16.90 -12.75 8.58
CA ALA A 448 15.88 -11.74 8.89
C ALA A 448 15.96 -11.29 10.36
N GLY A 449 16.18 -12.23 11.29
CA GLY A 449 16.32 -11.94 12.72
C GLY A 449 17.63 -11.25 13.11
N GLU A 450 18.71 -11.47 12.35
CA GLU A 450 20.00 -10.80 12.50
C GLU A 450 19.99 -9.35 12.02
N LEU A 451 19.30 -9.08 10.90
CA LEU A 451 19.26 -7.77 10.25
C LEU A 451 18.51 -6.74 11.10
N ASP A 452 17.45 -7.15 11.78
CA ASP A 452 16.65 -6.28 12.63
C ASP A 452 16.34 -6.97 13.97
N PRO A 453 16.93 -6.49 15.08
CA PRO A 453 16.64 -6.97 16.44
C PRO A 453 15.15 -6.92 16.82
N GLY A 454 14.39 -5.97 16.27
CA GLY A 454 12.95 -5.81 16.47
C GLY A 454 12.09 -6.73 15.58
N PHE A 455 12.68 -7.40 14.60
CA PHE A 455 11.94 -8.21 13.62
C PHE A 455 11.65 -9.63 14.15
N LYS A 456 10.50 -9.77 14.78
CA LYS A 456 10.00 -11.01 15.42
C LYS A 456 9.55 -12.10 14.45
N PRO A 457 8.99 -11.80 13.25
CA PRO A 457 8.48 -12.84 12.34
C PRO A 457 9.52 -13.88 11.90
N GLY A 458 10.81 -13.52 11.78
CA GLY A 458 11.88 -14.47 11.44
C GLY A 458 11.95 -15.66 12.40
N TRP A 459 11.88 -15.40 13.71
CA TRP A 459 11.96 -16.44 14.74
C TRP A 459 10.75 -17.37 14.75
N LEU A 460 9.55 -16.82 14.51
CA LEU A 460 8.37 -17.67 14.32
C LEU A 460 8.47 -18.50 13.04
N GLY A 461 9.08 -17.96 11.98
CA GLY A 461 9.37 -18.70 10.76
C GLY A 461 10.26 -19.92 11.01
N LEU A 462 11.31 -19.77 11.83
CA LEU A 462 12.18 -20.88 12.25
C LEU A 462 11.41 -21.96 13.02
N ILE A 463 10.63 -21.54 14.02
CA ILE A 463 9.78 -22.44 14.80
C ILE A 463 8.83 -23.20 13.87
N TYR A 464 8.08 -22.47 13.03
CA TYR A 464 7.17 -23.05 12.06
C TYR A 464 7.86 -24.07 11.14
N LEU A 465 9.04 -23.75 10.63
CA LEU A 465 9.80 -24.61 9.74
C LEU A 465 10.17 -25.94 10.40
N ASN A 466 10.70 -25.91 11.65
CA ASN A 466 10.99 -27.13 12.41
C ASN A 466 9.72 -27.96 12.64
N CYS A 467 8.66 -27.31 13.11
CA CYS A 467 7.39 -27.98 13.41
C CYS A 467 6.82 -28.68 12.18
N ARG A 468 6.91 -28.04 11.01
CA ARG A 468 6.45 -28.60 9.74
C ARG A 468 7.33 -29.75 9.25
N ALA A 469 8.60 -29.80 9.65
CA ALA A 469 9.52 -30.90 9.36
C ALA A 469 9.48 -32.02 10.42
N GLY A 470 8.56 -31.96 11.39
CA GLY A 470 8.45 -32.95 12.46
C GLY A 470 9.52 -32.83 13.54
N LEU A 471 10.25 -31.72 13.58
CA LEU A 471 11.23 -31.41 14.62
C LEU A 471 10.59 -30.54 15.72
N PRO A 472 11.05 -30.67 16.97
CA PRO A 472 10.64 -29.74 18.03
C PRO A 472 11.20 -28.34 17.76
N ALA A 473 10.52 -27.33 18.31
CA ALA A 473 11.02 -25.97 18.31
C ALA A 473 12.32 -25.87 19.15
N GLU A 474 13.37 -25.25 18.62
CA GLU A 474 14.60 -25.06 19.39
C GLU A 474 14.37 -24.09 20.55
N ARG A 475 14.82 -24.46 21.76
CA ARG A 475 14.58 -23.65 22.97
C ARG A 475 15.20 -22.26 22.88
N THR A 476 16.35 -22.15 22.24
CA THR A 476 17.07 -20.91 21.97
C THR A 476 16.23 -19.92 21.15
N TRP A 477 15.50 -20.38 20.13
CA TRP A 477 14.63 -19.53 19.32
C TRP A 477 13.42 -19.04 20.10
N LEU A 478 12.84 -19.89 20.95
CA LEU A 478 11.75 -19.51 21.84
C LEU A 478 12.18 -18.47 22.88
N ASP A 479 13.35 -18.67 23.49
CA ASP A 479 13.93 -17.73 24.45
C ASP A 479 14.21 -16.37 23.79
N GLU A 480 14.75 -16.38 22.58
CA GLU A 480 15.05 -15.16 21.82
C GLU A 480 13.76 -14.43 21.38
N LEU A 481 12.76 -15.16 20.88
CA LEU A 481 11.47 -14.57 20.52
C LEU A 481 10.76 -13.97 21.75
N SER A 482 10.76 -14.70 22.88
CA SER A 482 10.24 -14.23 24.17
C SER A 482 10.94 -12.95 24.61
N ARG A 483 12.28 -12.92 24.57
CA ARG A 483 13.08 -11.72 24.90
C ARG A 483 12.73 -10.54 24.01
N ARG A 484 12.62 -10.74 22.69
CA ARG A 484 12.29 -9.67 21.73
C ARG A 484 10.87 -9.13 21.91
N LEU A 485 9.89 -10.02 22.14
CA LEU A 485 8.52 -9.61 22.44
C LEU A 485 8.45 -8.73 23.68
N GLN A 486 9.31 -8.97 24.67
CA GLN A 486 9.35 -8.19 25.91
C GLN A 486 10.14 -6.88 25.80
N ALA A 487 11.28 -6.90 25.08
CA ALA A 487 12.29 -5.84 25.18
C ALA A 487 12.37 -4.88 23.98
N THR A 488 11.77 -5.21 22.84
CA THR A 488 11.83 -4.36 21.62
C THR A 488 10.52 -3.59 21.43
N ALA A 489 10.54 -2.52 20.63
CA ALA A 489 9.33 -1.76 20.32
C ALA A 489 8.23 -2.67 19.75
N PHE A 490 7.00 -2.48 20.23
CA PHE A 490 5.83 -3.23 19.81
C PHE A 490 5.01 -2.45 18.77
N GLY A 491 5.11 -2.85 17.51
CA GLY A 491 4.41 -2.21 16.40
C GLY A 491 3.13 -2.95 15.97
N PRO A 492 2.37 -2.43 14.98
CA PRO A 492 1.15 -3.04 14.46
C PRO A 492 1.40 -4.39 13.80
N GLY A 493 2.61 -4.56 13.23
CA GLY A 493 3.08 -5.84 12.71
C GLY A 493 3.13 -6.91 13.81
N ASP A 494 3.45 -6.53 15.05
CA ASP A 494 3.54 -7.45 16.18
C ASP A 494 2.16 -7.89 16.69
N SER A 495 1.14 -7.02 16.61
CA SER A 495 -0.25 -7.42 16.84
C SER A 495 -0.70 -8.46 15.83
N THR A 496 -0.42 -8.24 14.54
CA THR A 496 -0.77 -9.19 13.47
C THR A 496 0.01 -10.50 13.61
N PHE A 497 1.27 -10.40 14.04
CA PHE A 497 2.11 -11.55 14.35
C PHE A 497 1.54 -12.40 15.49
N LEU A 498 1.11 -11.81 16.62
CA LEU A 498 0.54 -12.58 17.73
C LEU A 498 -0.84 -13.16 17.40
N LEU A 499 -1.63 -12.46 16.59
CA LEU A 499 -2.85 -13.03 16.04
C LEU A 499 -2.54 -14.30 15.22
N SER A 500 -1.53 -14.22 14.33
CA SER A 500 -1.09 -15.36 13.51
C SER A 500 -0.56 -16.51 14.37
N LEU A 501 0.24 -16.19 15.39
CA LEU A 501 0.74 -17.18 16.35
C LEU A 501 -0.41 -17.93 17.04
N LYS A 502 -1.43 -17.22 17.52
CA LYS A 502 -2.64 -17.83 18.09
C LYS A 502 -3.34 -18.76 17.09
N GLU A 503 -3.55 -18.33 15.85
CA GLU A 503 -4.22 -19.14 14.82
C GLU A 503 -3.43 -20.40 14.47
N MET A 504 -2.11 -20.27 14.35
CA MET A 504 -1.22 -21.39 14.06
C MET A 504 -1.14 -22.37 15.24
N SER A 505 -1.19 -21.89 16.48
CA SER A 505 -1.23 -22.76 17.67
C SER A 505 -2.57 -23.48 17.81
N ILE A 506 -3.70 -22.82 17.56
CA ILE A 506 -5.04 -23.45 17.59
C ILE A 506 -5.15 -24.54 16.52
N SER A 507 -4.71 -24.24 15.29
CA SER A 507 -4.73 -25.21 14.18
C SER A 507 -3.74 -26.37 14.35
N GLY A 508 -2.84 -26.33 15.34
CA GLY A 508 -1.80 -27.35 15.52
C GLY A 508 -0.67 -27.26 14.50
N THR A 509 -0.56 -26.13 13.78
CA THR A 509 0.51 -25.87 12.81
C THR A 509 1.86 -25.63 13.51
N LEU A 510 1.81 -25.12 14.75
CA LEU A 510 2.99 -24.99 15.61
C LEU A 510 3.08 -26.19 16.56
N CYS A 511 4.29 -26.69 16.73
CA CYS A 511 4.70 -27.74 17.67
C CYS A 511 5.03 -27.18 19.06
N LEU A 512 4.34 -26.09 19.47
CA LEU A 512 4.50 -25.47 20.77
C LEU A 512 3.51 -26.07 21.76
N ASP A 513 3.97 -26.26 23.00
CA ASP A 513 3.10 -26.66 24.09
C ASP A 513 2.41 -25.44 24.73
N ARG A 514 1.47 -25.71 25.65
CA ARG A 514 0.76 -24.68 26.40
C ARG A 514 1.68 -23.66 27.07
N LYS A 515 2.77 -24.13 27.70
CA LYS A 515 3.68 -23.28 28.46
C LYS A 515 4.43 -22.33 27.54
N ASP A 516 4.81 -22.79 26.35
CA ASP A 516 5.49 -21.98 25.36
C ASP A 516 4.57 -20.88 24.81
N VAL A 517 3.32 -21.21 24.46
CA VAL A 517 2.35 -20.22 23.98
C VAL A 517 2.04 -19.18 25.05
N GLU A 518 1.71 -19.61 26.28
CA GLU A 518 1.45 -18.72 27.41
C GLU A 518 2.65 -17.81 27.71
N ARG A 519 3.88 -18.35 27.63
CA ARG A 519 5.10 -17.57 27.83
C ARG A 519 5.25 -16.46 26.79
N LEU A 520 5.03 -16.75 25.51
CA LEU A 520 5.15 -15.75 24.45
C LEU A 520 4.12 -14.63 24.61
N PHE A 521 2.88 -14.97 24.95
CA PHE A 521 1.85 -13.98 25.27
C PHE A 521 2.20 -13.16 26.53
N ALA A 522 2.71 -13.81 27.58
CA ALA A 522 3.14 -13.11 28.79
C ALA A 522 4.30 -12.15 28.52
N SER A 523 5.28 -12.53 27.69
CA SER A 523 6.36 -11.63 27.27
C SER A 523 5.85 -10.41 26.52
N ALA A 524 4.88 -10.59 25.63
CA ALA A 524 4.25 -9.47 24.94
C ALA A 524 3.49 -8.56 25.91
N LEU A 525 2.68 -9.13 26.82
CA LEU A 525 1.93 -8.36 27.83
C LEU A 525 2.85 -7.61 28.81
N ALA A 526 4.04 -8.13 29.08
CA ALA A 526 5.06 -7.49 29.91
C ALA A 526 5.76 -6.32 29.21
N ASN A 527 5.62 -6.17 27.90
CA ASN A 527 6.28 -5.11 27.15
C ASN A 527 5.61 -3.74 27.40
N PRO A 528 6.36 -2.73 27.89
CA PRO A 528 5.80 -1.42 28.24
C PRO A 528 5.28 -0.63 27.02
N SER A 529 5.75 -0.94 25.81
CA SER A 529 5.32 -0.27 24.59
C SER A 529 3.98 -0.77 24.04
N VAL A 530 3.42 -1.86 24.59
CA VAL A 530 2.11 -2.38 24.16
C VAL A 530 0.99 -1.47 24.65
N ALA A 531 0.32 -0.82 23.71
CA ALA A 531 -0.83 0.02 23.95
C ALA A 531 -1.95 -0.72 24.69
N LEU A 532 -2.68 -0.01 25.55
CA LEU A 532 -3.67 -0.59 26.46
C LEU A 532 -4.76 -1.39 25.71
N HIS A 533 -5.26 -0.88 24.58
CA HIS A 533 -6.26 -1.60 23.77
C HIS A 533 -5.70 -2.90 23.18
N VAL A 534 -4.42 -2.90 22.75
CA VAL A 534 -3.75 -4.11 22.25
C VAL A 534 -3.60 -5.14 23.37
N ARG A 535 -3.32 -4.72 24.61
CA ARG A 535 -3.29 -5.65 25.76
C ARG A 535 -4.63 -6.37 25.95
N ALA A 536 -5.75 -5.66 25.79
CA ALA A 536 -7.07 -6.28 25.83
C ALA A 536 -7.27 -7.31 24.71
N ASP A 537 -6.78 -7.02 23.51
CA ASP A 537 -6.81 -7.97 22.38
C ASP A 537 -5.94 -9.20 22.64
N LEU A 538 -4.74 -9.03 23.21
CA LEU A 538 -3.86 -10.16 23.54
C LEU A 538 -4.49 -11.10 24.57
N HIS A 539 -5.10 -10.56 25.62
CA HIS A 539 -5.85 -11.34 26.60
C HIS A 539 -7.05 -12.06 25.95
N SER A 540 -7.78 -11.38 25.06
CA SER A 540 -8.89 -11.98 24.31
C SER A 540 -8.44 -13.14 23.41
N TRP A 541 -7.28 -13.01 22.75
CA TRP A 541 -6.71 -14.06 21.90
C TRP A 541 -6.17 -15.23 22.71
N LEU A 542 -5.55 -14.97 23.86
CA LEU A 542 -5.12 -16.04 24.77
C LEU A 542 -6.33 -16.80 25.34
N ALA A 543 -7.44 -16.11 25.62
CA ALA A 543 -8.69 -16.76 25.98
C ALA A 543 -9.21 -17.67 24.84
N ASP A 544 -9.18 -17.21 23.59
CA ASP A 544 -9.56 -18.04 22.43
C ASP A 544 -8.69 -19.30 22.33
N TYR A 545 -7.37 -19.18 22.56
CA TYR A 545 -6.45 -20.31 22.59
C TYR A 545 -6.82 -21.32 23.68
N HIS A 546 -7.10 -20.86 24.91
CA HIS A 546 -7.48 -21.74 26.01
C HIS A 546 -8.79 -22.48 25.74
N VAL A 547 -9.79 -21.83 25.13
CA VAL A 547 -11.05 -22.50 24.77
C VAL A 547 -10.85 -23.50 23.64
N LEU A 548 -10.22 -23.08 22.54
CA LEU A 548 -10.24 -23.83 21.28
C LEU A 548 -9.15 -24.90 21.19
N ARG A 549 -8.03 -24.73 21.90
CA ARG A 549 -6.90 -25.66 21.86
C ARG A 549 -6.77 -26.48 23.13
N GLU A 550 -6.76 -25.82 24.29
CA GLU A 550 -6.52 -26.46 25.59
C GLU A 550 -7.80 -27.03 26.24
N LEU A 551 -8.97 -26.61 25.76
CA LEU A 551 -10.27 -26.91 26.37
C LEU A 551 -10.36 -26.48 27.86
N ASP A 552 -9.58 -25.46 28.24
CA ASP A 552 -9.50 -24.94 29.61
C ASP A 552 -10.37 -23.70 29.75
N LEU A 553 -11.65 -23.92 30.06
CA LEU A 553 -12.64 -22.85 30.20
C LEU A 553 -12.34 -21.94 31.39
N ALA A 554 -11.66 -22.43 32.43
CA ALA A 554 -11.34 -21.65 33.62
C ALA A 554 -10.22 -20.65 33.31
N ALA A 555 -9.14 -21.09 32.66
CA ALA A 555 -8.08 -20.20 32.18
C ALA A 555 -8.62 -19.17 31.17
N ALA A 556 -9.47 -19.61 30.24
CA ALA A 556 -10.14 -18.71 29.31
C ALA A 556 -10.96 -17.63 30.01
N GLN A 557 -11.66 -17.97 31.10
CA GLN A 557 -12.46 -17.03 31.86
C GLN A 557 -11.60 -15.96 32.53
N VAL A 558 -10.44 -16.34 33.07
CA VAL A 558 -9.49 -15.41 33.68
C VAL A 558 -8.96 -14.42 32.64
N GLU A 559 -8.48 -14.91 31.50
CA GLU A 559 -7.90 -14.03 30.47
C GLU A 559 -8.97 -13.12 29.84
N LEU A 560 -10.16 -13.65 29.54
CA LEU A 560 -11.25 -12.84 29.01
C LEU A 560 -11.75 -11.80 30.03
N GLY A 561 -11.72 -12.13 31.33
CA GLY A 561 -11.98 -11.20 32.42
C GLY A 561 -11.01 -10.00 32.38
N ARG A 562 -9.70 -10.26 32.30
CA ARG A 562 -8.67 -9.20 32.15
C ARG A 562 -8.89 -8.35 30.90
N ALA A 563 -9.26 -8.97 29.77
CA ALA A 563 -9.58 -8.22 28.55
C ALA A 563 -10.75 -7.26 28.76
N LEU A 564 -11.78 -7.67 29.50
CA LEU A 564 -12.97 -6.87 29.81
C LEU A 564 -12.75 -5.85 30.93
N GLU A 565 -11.83 -6.07 31.86
CA GLU A 565 -11.39 -5.04 32.80
C GLU A 565 -10.75 -3.86 32.08
N ILE A 566 -9.96 -4.15 31.04
CA ILE A 566 -9.30 -3.12 30.22
C ILE A 566 -10.28 -2.46 29.25
N ALA A 567 -11.13 -3.24 28.59
CA ALA A 567 -12.06 -2.77 27.55
C ALA A 567 -13.50 -3.28 27.80
N PRO A 568 -14.19 -2.80 28.85
CA PRO A 568 -15.51 -3.32 29.25
C PRO A 568 -16.61 -3.06 28.23
N TYR A 569 -16.40 -2.09 27.33
CA TYR A 569 -17.35 -1.73 26.28
C TYR A 569 -17.19 -2.55 24.99
N ASN A 570 -16.19 -3.44 24.90
CA ASN A 570 -15.94 -4.24 23.70
C ASN A 570 -17.04 -5.31 23.53
N SER A 571 -17.95 -5.08 22.59
CA SER A 571 -19.08 -5.98 22.30
C SER A 571 -18.62 -7.41 21.95
N GLY A 572 -17.54 -7.55 21.18
CA GLY A 572 -16.99 -8.84 20.79
C GLY A 572 -16.53 -9.67 22.00
N ASN A 573 -15.77 -9.06 22.92
CA ASN A 573 -15.33 -9.74 24.14
C ASN A 573 -16.49 -10.06 25.09
N ARG A 574 -17.50 -9.18 25.18
CA ARG A 574 -18.73 -9.47 25.95
C ARG A 574 -19.51 -10.65 25.37
N LEU A 575 -19.63 -10.73 24.05
CA LEU A 575 -20.26 -11.89 23.37
C LEU A 575 -19.47 -13.18 23.63
N LYS A 576 -18.13 -13.13 23.55
CA LYS A 576 -17.28 -14.27 23.94
C LYS A 576 -17.51 -14.68 25.40
N GLN A 577 -17.73 -13.72 26.30
CA GLN A 577 -17.99 -14.00 27.72
C GLN A 577 -19.35 -14.67 27.91
N ALA A 578 -20.38 -14.19 27.23
CA ALA A 578 -21.69 -14.84 27.22
C ALA A 578 -21.58 -16.29 26.69
N GLN A 579 -20.85 -16.50 25.59
CA GLN A 579 -20.58 -17.84 25.05
C GLN A 579 -19.85 -18.73 26.06
N LEU A 580 -18.84 -18.20 26.76
CA LEU A 580 -18.11 -18.94 27.78
C LEU A 580 -18.99 -19.30 28.99
N TYR A 581 -19.89 -18.41 29.43
CA TYR A 581 -20.85 -18.73 30.49
C TYR A 581 -21.83 -19.83 30.10
N ILE A 582 -22.26 -19.88 28.84
CA ILE A 582 -23.06 -21.02 28.35
C ILE A 582 -22.27 -22.32 28.46
N LEU A 583 -21.00 -22.33 28.02
CA LEU A 583 -20.12 -23.50 28.12
C LEU A 583 -19.87 -23.94 29.56
N LEU A 584 -19.79 -23.00 30.50
CA LEU A 584 -19.62 -23.26 31.93
C LEU A 584 -20.93 -23.65 32.65
N GLY A 585 -22.04 -23.79 31.93
CA GLY A 585 -23.34 -24.15 32.53
C GLY A 585 -23.99 -23.01 33.32
N ARG A 586 -23.65 -21.76 33.02
CA ARG A 586 -24.15 -20.53 33.65
C ARG A 586 -25.02 -19.69 32.68
N PRO A 587 -26.15 -20.23 32.16
CA PRO A 587 -26.94 -19.55 31.14
C PRO A 587 -27.59 -18.25 31.60
N ALA A 588 -27.88 -18.10 32.91
CA ALA A 588 -28.45 -16.87 33.46
C ALA A 588 -27.49 -15.68 33.33
N ASP A 589 -26.20 -15.91 33.59
CA ASP A 589 -25.17 -14.87 33.45
C ASP A 589 -24.94 -14.50 31.98
N ALA A 590 -24.99 -15.49 31.09
CA ALA A 590 -24.95 -15.25 29.65
C ALA A 590 -26.14 -14.40 29.19
N LEU A 591 -27.35 -14.70 29.67
CA LEU A 591 -28.57 -13.98 29.31
C LEU A 591 -28.48 -12.51 29.69
N GLY A 592 -28.02 -12.20 30.91
CA GLY A 592 -27.84 -10.80 31.36
C GLY A 592 -26.91 -10.00 30.46
N ILE A 593 -25.80 -10.60 30.00
CA ILE A 593 -24.89 -9.94 29.05
C ILE A 593 -25.58 -9.69 27.70
N LEU A 594 -26.32 -10.67 27.18
CA LEU A 594 -26.98 -10.55 25.87
C LEU A 594 -28.06 -9.48 25.90
N GLU A 595 -28.88 -9.43 26.94
CA GLU A 595 -29.93 -8.40 27.13
C GLU A 595 -29.34 -6.99 27.23
N ASP A 596 -28.18 -6.84 27.84
CA ASP A 596 -27.49 -5.55 27.87
C ASP A 596 -26.92 -5.16 26.51
N LEU A 597 -26.43 -6.12 25.73
CA LEU A 597 -25.91 -5.86 24.38
C LEU A 597 -27.03 -5.55 23.37
N GLU A 598 -28.24 -6.04 23.57
CA GLU A 598 -29.43 -5.70 22.75
C GLU A 598 -29.77 -4.21 22.82
N LYS A 599 -29.42 -3.54 23.92
CA LYS A 599 -29.65 -2.10 24.12
C LYS A 599 -28.63 -1.21 23.41
N VAL A 600 -27.57 -1.80 22.83
CA VAL A 600 -26.43 -1.09 22.25
C VAL A 600 -26.38 -1.27 20.74
N ALA A 601 -25.92 -0.24 20.02
CA ALA A 601 -25.71 -0.33 18.58
C ALA A 601 -24.52 -1.27 18.25
N LEU A 602 -24.83 -2.49 17.79
CA LEU A 602 -23.84 -3.50 17.44
C LEU A 602 -23.50 -3.52 15.93
N LYS A 603 -22.29 -3.98 15.61
CA LYS A 603 -21.89 -4.36 14.23
C LYS A 603 -22.70 -5.56 13.77
N ARG A 604 -22.87 -5.74 12.45
CA ARG A 604 -23.66 -6.85 11.87
C ARG A 604 -23.19 -8.22 12.38
N ALA A 605 -21.89 -8.51 12.32
CA ALA A 605 -21.33 -9.77 12.81
C ALA A 605 -21.62 -10.02 14.29
N ASP A 606 -21.55 -8.97 15.12
CA ASP A 606 -21.86 -9.08 16.54
C ASP A 606 -23.36 -9.29 16.78
N ARG A 607 -24.25 -8.67 15.98
CA ARG A 607 -25.70 -8.95 16.04
C ARG A 607 -26.01 -10.37 15.61
N GLU A 608 -25.38 -10.86 14.56
CA GLU A 608 -25.56 -12.23 14.09
C GLU A 608 -25.12 -13.22 15.17
N ARG A 609 -23.96 -13.00 15.80
CA ARG A 609 -23.48 -13.78 16.95
C ARG A 609 -24.44 -13.70 18.13
N LEU A 610 -24.89 -12.51 18.51
CA LEU A 610 -25.87 -12.31 19.58
C LEU A 610 -27.14 -13.12 19.31
N SER A 611 -27.70 -12.99 18.10
CA SER A 611 -28.90 -13.73 17.69
C SER A 611 -28.68 -15.26 17.70
N GLY A 612 -27.47 -15.71 17.36
CA GLY A 612 -27.06 -17.11 17.43
C GLY A 612 -27.06 -17.62 18.87
N LEU A 613 -26.42 -16.89 19.79
CA LEU A 613 -26.37 -17.21 21.21
C LEU A 613 -27.76 -17.17 21.86
N ARG A 614 -28.64 -16.24 21.46
CA ARG A 614 -30.03 -16.17 21.96
C ARG A 614 -30.82 -17.42 21.58
N ARG A 615 -30.81 -17.79 20.29
CA ARG A 615 -31.41 -19.05 19.82
C ARG A 615 -30.86 -20.28 20.54
N CYS A 616 -29.59 -20.22 20.94
CA CYS A 616 -28.92 -21.26 21.68
C CYS A 616 -29.50 -21.47 23.09
N LEU A 617 -29.78 -20.36 23.78
CA LEU A 617 -30.36 -20.37 25.13
C LEU A 617 -31.85 -20.75 25.12
N ASP A 618 -32.59 -20.36 24.08
CA ASP A 618 -34.02 -20.65 23.96
C ASP A 618 -34.30 -22.14 23.65
N ASN A 619 -33.39 -22.82 22.93
CA ASN A 619 -33.46 -24.26 22.70
C ASN A 619 -32.92 -25.03 23.91
N LYS A 620 -33.80 -25.64 24.72
CA LYS A 620 -33.53 -26.42 25.97
C LYS A 620 -32.55 -27.62 25.86
N THR A 621 -31.79 -27.76 24.77
CA THR A 621 -30.71 -28.75 24.60
C THR A 621 -29.34 -28.04 24.62
N GLY A 622 -28.99 -27.45 25.77
CA GLY A 622 -27.87 -26.51 25.97
C GLY A 622 -26.45 -27.01 25.73
N VAL A 623 -26.23 -28.25 25.24
CA VAL A 623 -24.88 -28.83 25.05
C VAL A 623 -24.50 -28.97 23.56
N LYS A 624 -25.46 -28.97 22.63
CA LYS A 624 -25.18 -29.19 21.19
C LYS A 624 -24.91 -27.93 20.37
N CYS A 625 -25.06 -26.76 20.96
CA CYS A 625 -25.20 -25.52 20.20
C CYS A 625 -23.94 -24.65 20.15
N VAL A 626 -23.00 -24.81 21.09
CA VAL A 626 -21.72 -24.05 21.12
C VAL A 626 -20.54 -24.85 20.56
N GLY A 627 -20.72 -26.15 20.26
CA GLY A 627 -19.67 -27.05 19.79
C GLY A 627 -19.35 -26.99 18.29
N LYS A 628 -19.86 -26.00 17.54
CA LYS A 628 -19.53 -25.78 16.12
C LYS A 628 -18.82 -24.45 15.92
#